data_AF-A0A966BYC0-F1
#
_entry.id   AF-A0A966BYC0-F1
#
_cell.length_a   1.000
_cell.length_b   1.000
_cell.length_c   1.000
_cell.angle_alpha   90.00
_cell.angle_beta   90.00
_cell.angle_gamma   90.00
#
_symmetry.space_group_name_H-M   'P 1'
#
loop_
_entity.id
_entity.type
_entity.pdbx_description
1 polymer ?
#
loop_
_entity_poly.entity_id
_entity_poly.type
_entity_poly.pdbx_seq_one_letter_code
_entity_poly.pdbx_strand_id
1 'polypeptide(L)'
;MTRITKRGITQELNDRLLDILLKEFKNTRTKRDLREFLNQFLTLEEQIMIKKRLAIILSLQEGKRTKEITDALDVSRATISFVKKGLKRPPRKQKQVEGRITKKDIKDSKAPPWHPTYKGKGRWSFLYRL
;
A
#
# COMPACT_ATOMS: atom_id res chain seq x y z
N MET A 1 1.08 4.22 -6.29
CA MET A 1 0.68 3.21 -5.28
C MET A 1 1.75 2.15 -5.27
N THR A 2 2.24 1.74 -4.10
CA THR A 2 3.33 0.76 -3.98
C THR A 2 2.82 -0.65 -4.30
N ARG A 3 3.65 -1.44 -4.98
CA ARG A 3 3.32 -2.83 -5.35
C ARG A 3 3.67 -3.75 -4.18
N ILE A 4 2.74 -3.91 -3.24
CA ILE A 4 2.93 -4.76 -2.05
C ILE A 4 1.86 -5.85 -2.03
N THR A 5 2.26 -7.07 -1.64
CA THR A 5 1.31 -8.18 -1.44
C THR A 5 0.52 -7.97 -0.15
N LYS A 6 -0.79 -8.27 -0.17
CA LYS A 6 -1.67 -8.09 1.00
C LYS A 6 -1.51 -9.19 2.06
N ARG A 7 -0.42 -9.96 2.05
CA ARG A 7 -0.22 -11.01 3.05
C ARG A 7 -0.08 -10.33 4.41
N GLY A 8 -0.98 -10.68 5.33
CA GLY A 8 -1.03 -10.10 6.66
C GLY A 8 0.21 -10.49 7.45
N ILE A 9 0.93 -9.51 7.96
CA ILE A 9 1.95 -9.70 9.00
C ILE A 9 1.21 -9.68 10.34
N THR A 10 1.56 -10.57 11.28
CA THR A 10 0.96 -10.56 12.63
C THR A 10 1.27 -9.24 13.32
N GLN A 11 0.35 -8.77 14.17
CA GLN A 11 0.51 -7.47 14.82
C GLN A 11 1.76 -7.42 15.70
N GLU A 12 2.07 -8.53 16.40
CA GLU A 12 3.29 -8.65 17.22
C GLU A 12 4.58 -8.48 16.41
N LEU A 13 4.64 -9.05 15.20
CA LEU A 13 5.80 -8.89 14.32
C LEU A 13 5.90 -7.46 13.79
N ASN A 14 4.78 -6.83 13.44
CA ASN A 14 4.77 -5.43 13.02
C ASN A 14 5.30 -4.50 14.12
N ASP A 15 4.83 -4.66 15.36
CA ASP A 15 5.24 -3.82 16.48
C ASP A 15 6.75 -3.98 16.75
N ARG A 16 7.27 -5.22 16.73
CA ARG A 16 8.71 -5.48 16.84
C ARG A 16 9.52 -4.85 15.71
N LEU A 17 9.06 -4.93 14.47
CA LEU A 17 9.75 -4.34 13.32
C LEU A 17 9.76 -2.81 13.41
N LEU A 18 8.67 -2.20 13.87
CA LEU A 18 8.60 -0.76 14.12
C LEU A 18 9.57 -0.33 15.22
N ASP A 19 9.68 -1.09 16.31
CA ASP A 19 10.62 -0.80 17.39
C ASP A 19 12.08 -0.86 16.90
N ILE A 20 12.44 -1.86 16.09
CA ILE A 20 13.78 -1.96 15.49
C ILE A 20 14.05 -0.74 14.61
N LEU A 21 13.11 -0.40 13.73
CA LEU A 21 13.24 0.76 12.85
C LEU A 21 13.43 2.06 13.66
N LEU A 22 12.63 2.27 14.71
CA LEU A 22 12.74 3.45 15.57
C LEU A 22 14.06 3.51 16.34
N LYS A 23 14.63 2.36 16.75
CA LYS A 23 15.95 2.29 17.38
C LYS A 23 17.05 2.72 16.40
N GLU A 24 17.03 2.22 15.17
CA GLU A 24 18.00 2.61 14.14
C GLU A 24 17.91 4.11 13.81
N PHE A 25 16.70 4.66 13.73
CA PHE A 25 16.50 6.11 13.55
C PHE A 25 17.00 6.96 14.73
N LYS A 26 16.96 6.44 15.96
CA LYS A 26 17.51 7.15 17.14
C LYS A 26 19.03 7.10 17.21
N ASN A 27 19.64 6.03 16.68
CA ASN A 27 21.09 5.86 16.68
C ASN A 27 21.79 6.75 15.65
N THR A 28 21.06 7.27 14.66
CA THR A 28 21.60 8.16 13.63
C THR A 28 21.78 9.58 14.17
N ARG A 29 23.03 9.95 14.51
CA ARG A 29 23.36 11.23 15.15
C ARG A 29 23.60 12.37 14.17
N THR A 30 24.08 12.05 12.96
CA THR A 30 24.44 13.06 11.96
C THR A 30 23.48 13.08 10.78
N LYS A 31 23.30 14.24 10.14
CA LYS A 31 22.54 14.38 8.88
C LYS A 31 23.09 13.48 7.76
N ARG A 32 24.40 13.22 7.74
CA ARG A 32 25.05 12.34 6.75
C ARG A 32 24.65 10.88 6.98
N ASP A 33 24.82 10.40 8.20
CA ASP A 33 24.46 9.05 8.63
C ASP A 33 22.98 8.75 8.36
N LEU A 34 22.10 9.71 8.65
CA LEU A 34 20.66 9.58 8.38
C LEU A 34 20.37 9.48 6.88
N ARG A 35 21.09 10.24 6.05
CA ARG A 35 20.96 10.17 4.59
C ARG A 35 21.44 8.83 4.05
N GLU A 36 22.55 8.31 4.55
CA GLU A 36 23.06 6.99 4.18
C GLU A 36 22.09 5.88 4.58
N PHE A 37 21.56 5.93 5.80
CA PHE A 37 20.53 5.00 6.27
C PHE A 37 19.29 5.03 5.37
N LEU A 38 18.76 6.21 5.05
CA LEU A 38 17.60 6.33 4.13
C LEU A 38 17.91 5.84 2.72
N ASN A 39 19.15 5.96 2.25
CA ASN A 39 19.59 5.44 0.95
C ASN A 39 19.70 3.91 0.94
N GLN A 40 20.05 3.30 2.07
CA GLN A 40 20.09 1.84 2.19
C GLN A 40 18.69 1.25 2.38
N PHE A 41 17.80 1.95 3.09
CA PHE A 41 16.48 1.43 3.43
C PHE A 41 15.41 1.68 2.36
N LEU A 42 15.48 2.82 1.65
CA LEU A 42 14.46 3.22 0.68
C LEU A 42 15.00 3.16 -0.74
N THR A 43 14.17 2.70 -1.65
CA THR A 43 14.44 2.83 -3.09
C THR A 43 14.37 4.30 -3.54
N LEU A 44 15.02 4.62 -4.66
CA LEU A 44 15.00 5.98 -5.22
C LEU A 44 13.57 6.50 -5.45
N GLU A 45 12.67 5.63 -5.93
CA GLU A 45 11.26 5.98 -6.15
C GLU A 45 10.53 6.32 -4.85
N GLU A 46 10.76 5.54 -3.79
CA GLU A 46 10.17 5.78 -2.47
C GLU A 46 10.68 7.08 -1.85
N GLN A 47 11.97 7.39 -2.01
CA GLN A 47 12.53 8.66 -1.56
C GLN A 47 11.90 9.85 -2.26
N ILE A 48 11.76 9.79 -3.59
CA ILE A 48 11.08 10.83 -4.37
C ILE A 48 9.65 10.99 -3.87
N MET A 49 8.95 9.88 -3.61
CA MET A 49 7.58 9.91 -3.13
C MET A 49 7.46 10.55 -1.73
N ILE A 50 8.38 10.28 -0.80
CA ILE A 50 8.42 10.91 0.51
C ILE A 50 8.67 12.42 0.38
N LYS A 51 9.65 12.83 -0.43
CA LYS A 51 9.93 14.25 -0.69
C LYS A 51 8.72 14.98 -1.27
N LYS A 52 8.07 14.40 -2.28
CA LYS A 52 6.83 14.95 -2.86
C LYS A 52 5.71 15.05 -1.81
N ARG A 53 5.53 14.04 -0.95
CA ARG A 53 4.52 14.08 0.13
C ARG A 53 4.82 15.17 1.16
N LEU A 54 6.08 15.37 1.55
CA LEU A 54 6.47 16.46 2.44
C LEU A 54 6.19 17.83 1.79
N ALA A 55 6.55 18.00 0.52
CA ALA A 55 6.26 19.22 -0.22
C ALA A 55 4.76 19.51 -0.35
N ILE A 56 3.92 18.48 -0.52
CA ILE A 56 2.45 18.62 -0.46
C ILE A 56 2.01 19.16 0.91
N ILE A 57 2.55 18.63 2.02
CA ILE A 57 2.18 19.06 3.38
C ILE A 57 2.49 20.55 3.55
N LEU A 58 3.71 20.97 3.20
CA LEU A 58 4.13 22.38 3.27
C LEU A 58 3.26 23.27 2.39
N SER A 59 3.01 22.86 1.15
CA SER A 59 2.17 23.62 0.22
C SER A 59 0.72 23.76 0.70
N LEU A 60 0.19 22.73 1.36
CA LEU A 60 -1.15 22.78 1.96
C LEU A 60 -1.19 23.70 3.19
N GLN A 61 -0.11 23.78 3.97
CA GLN A 61 0.02 24.73 5.10
C GLN A 61 0.11 26.17 4.61
N GLU A 62 0.78 26.41 3.49
CA GLU A 62 0.84 27.71 2.79
C GLU A 62 -0.49 28.10 2.12
N GLY A 63 -1.51 27.23 2.13
CA GLY A 63 -2.84 27.54 1.58
C GLY A 63 -2.94 27.41 0.06
N LYS A 64 -1.96 26.79 -0.61
CA LYS A 64 -1.97 26.60 -2.07
C LYS A 64 -3.14 25.75 -2.54
N ARG A 65 -3.66 26.06 -3.73
CA ARG A 65 -4.76 25.29 -4.33
C ARG A 65 -4.26 23.94 -4.82
N THR A 66 -5.14 22.95 -4.83
CA THR A 66 -4.79 21.58 -5.28
C THR A 66 -4.28 21.53 -6.71
N LYS A 67 -4.76 22.44 -7.59
CA LYS A 67 -4.29 22.55 -8.97
C LYS A 67 -2.83 23.00 -9.03
N GLU A 68 -2.46 24.06 -8.31
CA GLU A 68 -1.09 24.57 -8.22
C GLU A 68 -0.12 23.51 -7.69
N ILE A 69 -0.54 22.73 -6.69
CA ILE A 69 0.26 21.63 -6.13
C ILE A 69 0.47 20.52 -7.16
N THR A 70 -0.56 20.16 -7.92
CA THR A 70 -0.46 19.16 -8.99
C THR A 70 0.51 19.62 -10.06
N ASP A 71 0.39 20.86 -10.51
CA ASP A 71 1.21 21.42 -11.58
C ASP A 71 2.68 21.59 -11.14
N ALA A 72 2.94 21.96 -9.89
CA ALA A 72 4.29 22.18 -9.37
C ALA A 72 5.04 20.89 -8.98
N LEU A 73 4.36 19.89 -8.41
CA LEU A 73 5.00 18.68 -7.87
C LEU A 73 4.82 17.45 -8.76
N ASP A 74 4.07 17.57 -9.86
CA ASP A 74 3.70 16.47 -10.74
C ASP A 74 3.16 15.28 -9.93
N VAL A 75 2.06 15.56 -9.22
CA VAL A 75 1.38 14.59 -8.34
C VAL A 75 -0.10 14.55 -8.63
N SER A 76 -0.64 13.34 -8.70
CA SER A 76 -2.07 13.15 -8.92
C SER A 76 -2.89 13.78 -7.79
N ARG A 77 -4.05 14.34 -8.14
CA ARG A 77 -5.01 14.90 -7.17
C ARG A 77 -5.42 13.87 -6.10
N ALA A 78 -5.45 12.59 -6.46
CA ALA A 78 -5.71 11.50 -5.52
C ALA A 78 -4.65 11.43 -4.40
N THR A 79 -3.37 11.67 -4.74
CA THR A 79 -2.26 11.70 -3.77
C THR A 79 -2.39 12.90 -2.83
N ILE A 80 -2.70 14.08 -3.36
CA ILE A 80 -2.96 15.28 -2.55
C ILE A 80 -4.14 15.05 -1.60
N SER A 81 -5.23 14.46 -2.10
CA SER A 81 -6.41 14.12 -1.30
C SER A 81 -6.07 13.13 -0.19
N PHE A 82 -5.25 12.11 -0.48
CA PHE A 82 -4.76 11.15 0.51
C PHE A 82 -3.97 11.83 1.63
N VAL A 83 -2.98 12.66 1.28
CA VAL A 83 -2.16 13.41 2.25
C VAL A 83 -3.04 14.36 3.08
N LYS A 84 -3.91 15.13 2.43
CA LYS A 84 -4.84 16.05 3.11
C LYS A 84 -5.79 15.33 4.07
N LYS A 85 -6.28 14.14 3.71
CA LYS A 85 -7.12 13.31 4.58
C LYS A 85 -6.33 12.73 5.75
N GLY A 86 -5.09 12.30 5.51
CA GLY A 86 -4.19 11.78 6.55
C GLY A 86 -3.83 12.81 7.61
N LEU A 87 -3.65 14.08 7.24
CA LEU A 87 -3.43 15.18 8.19
C LEU A 87 -4.63 15.43 9.11
N LYS A 88 -5.86 15.23 8.61
CA LYS A 88 -7.09 15.55 9.35
C LYS A 88 -7.66 14.40 10.17
N ARG A 89 -7.31 13.15 9.86
CA ARG A 89 -7.96 11.97 10.42
C ARG A 89 -6.96 11.12 11.22
N PRO A 90 -7.37 10.55 12.36
CA PRO A 90 -6.54 9.58 13.05
C PRO A 90 -6.26 8.37 12.13
N PRO A 91 -5.13 7.67 12.33
CA PRO A 91 -4.77 6.52 11.51
C PRO A 91 -5.90 5.49 11.53
N ARG A 92 -6.31 5.03 10.35
CA ARG A 92 -7.34 4.00 10.22
C ARG A 92 -6.80 2.71 10.83
N LYS A 93 -7.48 2.18 11.86
CA LYS A 93 -7.16 0.86 12.42
C LYS A 93 -7.14 -0.16 11.27
N GLN A 94 -6.00 -0.81 11.06
CA GLN A 94 -5.88 -1.84 10.03
C GLN A 94 -6.82 -2.98 10.43
N LYS A 95 -7.71 -3.39 9.52
CA LYS A 95 -8.43 -4.65 9.70
C LYS A 95 -7.38 -5.75 9.58
N GLN A 96 -7.11 -6.45 10.68
CA GLN A 96 -6.28 -7.66 10.65
C GLN A 96 -6.95 -8.63 9.67
N VAL A 97 -6.32 -8.84 8.52
CA VAL A 97 -6.67 -9.98 7.67
C VAL A 97 -5.76 -11.10 8.13
N GLU A 98 -6.16 -11.78 9.20
CA GLU A 98 -5.60 -13.09 9.50
C GLU A 98 -5.99 -13.99 8.32
N GLY A 99 -5.05 -14.18 7.40
CA GLY A 99 -5.20 -15.16 6.33
C GLY A 99 -5.11 -16.56 6.93
N ARG A 100 -6.12 -17.00 7.69
CA ARG A 100 -6.33 -18.42 7.94
C ARG A 100 -6.86 -19.00 6.63
N ILE A 101 -5.97 -19.43 5.75
CA ILE A 101 -6.36 -20.42 4.72
C ILE A 101 -6.75 -21.65 5.52
N THR A 102 -8.05 -21.83 5.74
CA THR A 102 -8.55 -23.00 6.44
C THR A 102 -8.63 -24.16 5.46
N LYS A 103 -8.52 -25.40 5.94
CA LYS A 103 -8.67 -26.60 5.10
C LYS A 103 -10.03 -26.65 4.36
N LYS A 104 -11.02 -25.83 4.78
CA LYS A 104 -12.32 -25.66 4.11
C LYS A 104 -12.20 -24.89 2.79
N ASP A 105 -11.39 -23.83 2.75
CA ASP A 105 -11.15 -23.02 1.53
C ASP A 105 -10.49 -23.84 0.39
N ILE A 106 -9.76 -24.92 0.75
CA ILE A 106 -9.17 -25.87 -0.20
C ILE A 106 -10.21 -26.90 -0.68
N LYS A 107 -11.18 -27.28 0.16
CA LYS A 107 -12.23 -28.27 -0.15
C LYS A 107 -13.36 -27.70 -1.00
N ASP A 108 -13.63 -26.40 -0.92
CA ASP A 108 -14.69 -25.72 -1.68
C ASP A 108 -14.31 -25.40 -3.15
N SER A 109 -13.15 -25.88 -3.61
CA SER A 109 -12.76 -25.85 -5.03
C SER A 109 -13.58 -26.77 -5.94
N LYS A 110 -14.52 -27.57 -5.38
CA LYS A 110 -15.56 -28.26 -6.16
C LYS A 110 -16.65 -27.25 -6.51
N ALA A 111 -16.42 -26.49 -7.58
CA ALA A 111 -17.39 -25.57 -8.15
C ALA A 111 -18.75 -26.27 -8.37
N PRO A 112 -19.89 -25.58 -8.12
CA PRO A 112 -21.20 -26.12 -8.45
C PRO A 112 -21.29 -26.43 -9.96
N PRO A 113 -22.05 -27.47 -10.38
CA PRO A 113 -21.99 -28.02 -11.74
C PRO A 113 -22.40 -27.06 -12.87
N TRP A 114 -22.91 -25.86 -12.54
CA TRP A 114 -23.56 -24.97 -13.50
C TRP A 114 -22.68 -23.82 -14.02
N HIS A 115 -21.52 -23.52 -13.43
CA HIS A 115 -20.67 -22.47 -13.98
C HIS A 115 -19.67 -23.05 -14.99
N PRO A 116 -19.68 -22.60 -16.26
CA PRO A 116 -18.73 -23.10 -17.24
C PRO A 116 -17.31 -22.77 -16.81
N THR A 117 -16.42 -23.76 -16.87
CA THR A 117 -15.01 -23.61 -16.52
C THR A 117 -14.38 -22.46 -17.31
N TYR A 118 -13.68 -21.58 -16.59
CA TYR A 118 -13.11 -20.34 -17.13
C TYR A 118 -12.09 -20.59 -18.27
N LYS A 119 -11.49 -21.78 -18.36
CA LYS A 119 -10.68 -22.25 -19.50
C LYS A 119 -10.95 -23.74 -19.76
N GLY A 120 -11.15 -24.13 -21.03
CA GLY A 120 -11.38 -25.51 -21.49
C GLY A 120 -12.72 -25.76 -22.20
N LYS A 121 -12.86 -26.94 -22.82
CA LYS A 121 -13.95 -27.38 -23.75
C LYS A 121 -15.39 -27.23 -23.22
N GLY A 122 -15.59 -26.94 -21.93
CA GLY A 122 -16.92 -26.79 -21.32
C GLY A 122 -17.69 -25.52 -21.71
N ARG A 123 -17.03 -24.50 -22.30
CA ARG A 123 -17.63 -23.19 -22.60
C ARG A 123 -18.69 -23.17 -23.70
N TRP A 124 -18.76 -24.17 -24.58
CA TRP A 124 -19.65 -24.17 -25.76
C TRP A 124 -20.66 -25.32 -25.74
N SER A 125 -20.75 -26.06 -24.63
CA SER A 125 -21.63 -27.23 -24.50
C SER A 125 -23.11 -26.93 -24.70
N PHE A 126 -23.54 -25.68 -24.48
CA PHE A 126 -24.93 -25.25 -24.70
C PHE A 126 -25.30 -25.04 -26.18
N LEU A 127 -24.32 -24.92 -27.09
CA LEU A 127 -24.56 -24.72 -28.53
C LEU A 127 -24.78 -26.03 -29.29
N TYR A 128 -24.37 -27.17 -28.72
CA TYR A 128 -24.56 -28.50 -29.31
C TYR A 128 -25.89 -29.14 -28.94
N ARG A 129 -26.86 -28.35 -28.44
CA ARG A 129 -28.17 -28.81 -27.96
C ARG A 129 -29.34 -28.18 -28.74
N LEU A 130 -29.06 -27.60 -29.91
CA LEU A 130 -30.02 -27.18 -30.95
C LEU A 130 -29.99 -28.23 -32.08
#